data_AF-A0A0M7BG33-F1
#
_entry.id   AF-A0A0M7BG33-F1
#
_cell.length_a   1.000
_cell.length_b   1.000
_cell.length_c   1.000
_cell.angle_alpha   90.00
_cell.angle_beta   90.00
_cell.angle_gamma   90.00
#
_symmetry.space_group_name_H-M   'P 1'
#
loop_
_entity.id
_entity.type
_entity.pdbx_description
1 polymer ?
#
loop_
_entity_poly.entity_id
_entity_poly.type
_entity_poly.pdbx_seq_one_letter_code
_entity_poly.pdbx_strand_id
1 'polypeptide(L)'
;MEGFFEGVGVAALVILALAGLAIGWLAGALSGRSKAVYAIIGAVAAMATPFLLAALGVTVIAAGGVLLVIIVGAVGAAVVVGLVRALSGRR
;
A
#
# COMPACT_ATOMS: atom_id res chain seq x y z
N MET A 1 4.98 0.77 29.05
CA MET A 1 5.50 1.25 27.74
C MET A 1 5.01 0.37 26.60
N GLU A 2 4.97 -0.96 26.75
CA GLU A 2 4.45 -1.88 25.72
C GLU A 2 3.05 -1.55 25.22
N GLY A 3 2.06 -1.38 26.10
CA GLY A 3 0.68 -1.10 25.68
C GLY A 3 0.49 0.21 24.91
N PHE A 4 1.35 1.21 25.12
CA PHE A 4 1.30 2.45 24.35
C PHE A 4 1.78 2.22 22.91
N PHE A 5 2.93 1.57 22.73
CA PHE A 5 3.46 1.27 21.40
C PHE A 5 2.59 0.28 20.63
N GLU A 6 2.00 -0.70 21.33
CA GLU A 6 1.02 -1.61 20.74
C GLU A 6 -0.22 -0.86 20.27
N GLY A 7 -0.79 0.02 21.12
CA GLY A 7 -1.95 0.83 20.76
C GLY A 7 -1.68 1.75 19.56
N VAL A 8 -0.51 2.38 19.50
CA VAL A 8 -0.08 3.21 18.36
C VAL A 8 0.08 2.35 17.09
N GLY A 9 0.68 1.17 17.20
CA GLY A 9 0.86 0.25 16.08
C GLY A 9 -0.47 -0.20 15.48
N VAL A 10 -1.42 -0.60 16.34
CA VAL A 10 -2.77 -0.99 15.91
C VAL A 10 -3.50 0.19 15.28
N ALA A 11 -3.46 1.38 15.90
CA ALA A 11 -4.08 2.57 15.35
C ALA A 11 -3.52 2.94 13.97
N ALA A 12 -2.19 2.87 13.80
CA ALA A 12 -1.54 3.11 12.51
C ALA A 12 -1.99 2.11 11.43
N LEU A 13 -2.09 0.82 11.76
CA LEU A 13 -2.58 -0.21 10.83
C LEU A 13 -4.05 0.01 10.44
N VAL A 14 -4.90 0.41 11.38
CA VAL A 14 -6.31 0.73 11.10
C VAL A 14 -6.42 1.93 10.17
N ILE A 15 -5.70 3.02 10.46
CA ILE A 15 -5.69 4.21 9.61
C ILE A 15 -5.18 3.87 8.20
N LEU A 16 -4.13 3.05 8.10
CA LEU A 16 -3.57 2.62 6.83
C LEU A 16 -4.55 1.77 6.02
N ALA A 17 -5.26 0.84 6.67
CA ALA A 17 -6.30 0.04 6.04
C ALA A 17 -7.45 0.92 5.52
N LEU A 18 -7.91 1.90 6.31
CA LEU A 18 -8.94 2.86 5.89
C LEU A 18 -8.49 3.74 4.72
N ALA A 19 -7.24 4.21 4.73
CA ALA A 19 -6.67 4.96 3.61
C ALA A 19 -6.60 4.09 2.34
N GLY A 20 -6.16 2.84 2.47
CA GLY A 20 -6.14 1.88 1.36
C GLY A 20 -7.53 1.61 0.80
N LEU A 21 -8.54 1.43 1.66
CA LEU A 21 -9.94 1.29 1.26
C LEU A 21 -10.43 2.52 0.47
N ALA A 22 -10.16 3.72 0.97
CA ALA A 22 -10.59 4.97 0.32
C ALA A 22 -9.92 5.17 -1.05
N ILE A 23 -8.59 5.00 -1.14
CA ILE A 23 -7.83 5.12 -2.38
C ILE A 23 -8.28 4.06 -3.38
N GLY A 24 -8.42 2.81 -2.93
CA GLY A 24 -8.91 1.71 -3.77
C GLY A 24 -10.31 1.97 -4.28
N TRP A 25 -11.23 2.43 -3.43
CA TRP A 25 -12.58 2.78 -3.84
C TRP A 25 -12.59 3.88 -4.91
N LEU A 26 -11.77 4.93 -4.73
CA LEU A 26 -11.61 6.01 -5.70
C LEU A 26 -11.05 5.50 -7.03
N ALA A 27 -10.02 4.65 -6.98
CA ALA A 27 -9.44 4.03 -8.18
C ALA A 27 -10.49 3.19 -8.94
N GLY A 28 -11.31 2.43 -8.22
CA GLY A 28 -12.42 1.68 -8.81
C GLY A 28 -13.47 2.59 -9.45
N ALA A 29 -13.81 3.71 -8.80
CA ALA A 29 -14.75 4.70 -9.32
C ALA A 29 -14.23 5.39 -10.59
N LEU A 30 -12.94 5.76 -10.63
CA LEU A 30 -12.29 6.38 -11.79
C LEU A 30 -12.11 5.40 -12.96
N SER A 31 -11.89 4.12 -12.66
CA SER A 31 -11.65 3.08 -13.67
C SER A 31 -12.93 2.50 -14.27
N GLY A 32 -14.12 2.93 -13.81
CA GLY A 32 -15.42 2.38 -14.23
C GLY A 32 -15.62 0.91 -13.87
N ARG A 33 -14.88 0.39 -12.89
CA ARG A 33 -14.88 -1.04 -12.47
C ARG A 33 -15.50 -1.18 -11.08
N SER A 34 -15.57 -2.42 -10.58
CA SER A 34 -16.15 -2.69 -9.26
C SER A 34 -15.38 -1.97 -8.15
N LYS A 35 -16.03 -0.96 -7.54
CA LYS A 35 -15.48 -0.14 -6.46
C LYS A 35 -15.09 -0.99 -5.24
N ALA A 36 -15.91 -2.00 -4.92
CA ALA A 36 -15.67 -2.88 -3.77
C ALA A 36 -14.40 -3.72 -3.95
N VAL A 37 -14.18 -4.26 -5.15
CA VAL A 37 -12.97 -5.06 -5.45
C VAL A 37 -11.72 -4.19 -5.33
N TYR A 38 -11.73 -2.99 -5.92
CA TYR A 38 -10.58 -2.09 -5.84
C TYR A 38 -10.35 -1.57 -4.42
N ALA A 39 -11.40 -1.33 -3.62
CA ALA A 39 -11.27 -0.97 -2.21
C ALA A 39 -10.53 -2.06 -1.41
N ILE A 40 -10.94 -3.34 -1.57
CA ILE A 40 -10.28 -4.47 -0.91
C ILE A 40 -8.82 -4.58 -1.36
N ILE A 41 -8.55 -4.48 -2.66
CA ILE A 41 -7.18 -4.50 -3.19
C ILE A 41 -6.35 -3.36 -2.57
N GLY A 42 -6.90 -2.15 -2.49
CA GLY A 42 -6.25 -0.99 -1.90
C GLY A 42 -5.92 -1.18 -0.42
N ALA A 43 -6.85 -1.75 0.36
CA ALA A 43 -6.62 -2.06 1.77
C ALA A 43 -5.49 -3.09 1.96
N VAL A 44 -5.54 -4.19 1.21
CA VAL A 44 -4.54 -5.25 1.25
C VAL A 44 -3.17 -4.73 0.81
N ALA A 45 -3.12 -3.96 -0.28
CA ALA A 45 -1.87 -3.37 -0.77
C ALA A 45 -1.28 -2.37 0.23
N ALA A 46 -2.11 -1.50 0.83
CA ALA A 46 -1.68 -0.54 1.84
C ALA A 46 -1.10 -1.25 3.06
N MET A 47 -1.77 -2.28 3.58
CA MET A 47 -1.28 -3.08 4.70
C MET A 47 -0.01 -3.87 4.35
N ALA A 48 0.10 -4.38 3.13
CA ALA A 48 1.29 -5.12 2.67
C ALA A 48 2.51 -4.21 2.44
N THR A 49 2.29 -2.94 2.08
CA THR A 49 3.34 -1.97 1.73
C THR A 49 4.45 -1.86 2.79
N PRO A 50 4.19 -1.65 4.09
CA PRO A 50 5.26 -1.57 5.10
C PRO A 50 6.11 -2.85 5.16
N PHE A 51 5.50 -4.04 5.02
CA PHE A 51 6.23 -5.31 5.00
C PHE A 51 7.06 -5.48 3.73
N LEU A 52 6.51 -5.08 2.58
CA LEU A 52 7.25 -5.07 1.31
C LEU A 52 8.44 -4.12 1.37
N LEU A 53 8.26 -2.92 1.92
CA LEU A 53 9.34 -1.94 2.11
C LEU A 53 10.40 -2.46 3.09
N ALA A 54 9.99 -3.14 4.16
CA ALA A 54 10.90 -3.78 5.10
C ALA A 54 11.68 -4.93 4.44
N ALA A 55 11.01 -5.78 3.66
CA ALA A 55 11.64 -6.89 2.94
C ALA A 55 12.63 -6.41 1.87
N LEU A 56 12.36 -5.27 1.25
CA LEU A 56 13.28 -4.60 0.32
C LEU A 56 14.45 -3.89 1.04
N GLY A 57 14.49 -3.89 2.38
CA GLY A 57 15.53 -3.21 3.17
C GLY A 57 15.45 -1.68 3.12
N VAL A 58 14.33 -1.15 2.65
CA VAL A 58 14.17 0.28 2.33
C VAL A 58 13.82 1.12 3.56
N THR A 59 13.33 0.51 4.63
CA THR A 59 12.95 1.21 5.87
C THR A 59 14.10 1.98 6.50
N VAL A 60 15.35 1.53 6.32
CA VAL A 60 16.57 2.23 6.74
C VAL A 60 16.96 3.33 5.76
N ILE A 61 16.65 3.15 4.48
CA ILE A 61 17.08 4.02 3.37
C ILE A 61 16.15 5.24 3.20
N ALA A 62 14.87 5.14 3.58
CA ALA A 62 13.91 6.25 3.54
C ALA A 62 14.28 7.42 4.46
N ALA A 63 15.13 7.19 5.47
CA ALA A 63 15.73 8.26 6.28
C ALA A 63 16.77 9.10 5.49
N GLY A 64 17.20 8.64 4.32
CA GLY A 64 18.27 9.25 3.50
C GLY A 64 17.86 10.43 2.60
N GLY A 65 16.56 10.74 2.46
CA GLY A 65 16.07 11.95 1.76
C GLY A 65 15.02 11.72 0.66
N VAL A 66 14.41 12.83 0.19
CA VAL A 66 13.22 12.87 -0.70
C VAL A 66 13.40 12.10 -2.01
N LEU A 67 14.57 12.17 -2.63
CA LEU A 67 14.85 11.50 -3.91
C LEU A 67 14.70 9.97 -3.83
N LEU A 68 15.06 9.41 -2.67
CA LEU A 68 15.01 7.98 -2.44
C LEU A 68 13.58 7.49 -2.21
N VAL A 69 12.76 8.30 -1.52
CA VAL A 69 11.32 8.05 -1.36
C VAL A 69 10.63 7.97 -2.72
N ILE A 70 11.00 8.84 -3.68
CA ILE A 70 10.45 8.82 -5.05
C ILE A 70 10.81 7.53 -5.78
N ILE A 71 12.08 7.11 -5.73
CA ILE A 71 12.54 5.87 -6.39
C ILE A 71 11.81 4.65 -5.82
N VAL A 72 11.74 4.57 -4.49
CA VAL A 72 11.07 3.47 -3.79
C VAL A 72 9.58 3.44 -4.11
N GLY A 73 8.93 4.61 -4.07
CA GLY A 73 7.53 4.74 -4.46
C GLY A 73 7.29 4.30 -5.90
N ALA A 74 8.21 4.62 -6.82
CA ALA A 74 8.14 4.17 -8.21
C ALA A 74 8.30 2.64 -8.35
N VAL A 75 9.23 2.03 -7.60
CA VAL A 75 9.40 0.56 -7.59
C VAL A 75 8.16 -0.12 -7.01
N GLY A 76 7.64 0.36 -5.88
CA GLY A 76 6.41 -0.15 -5.28
C GLY A 76 5.21 -0.04 -6.22
N ALA A 77 5.06 1.10 -6.88
CA ALA A 77 4.02 1.31 -7.89
C ALA A 77 4.18 0.36 -9.08
N ALA A 78 5.40 0.16 -9.59
CA ALA A 78 5.67 -0.77 -10.69
C ALA A 78 5.32 -2.22 -10.33
N VAL A 79 5.64 -2.66 -9.11
CA VAL A 79 5.28 -4.00 -8.61
C VAL A 79 3.75 -4.16 -8.52
N VAL A 80 3.04 -3.18 -7.95
CA VAL A 80 1.58 -3.22 -7.84
C VAL A 80 0.93 -3.24 -9.22
N VAL A 81 1.36 -2.39 -10.16
CA VAL A 81 0.86 -2.37 -11.54
C VAL A 81 1.14 -3.70 -12.24
N GLY A 82 2.34 -4.27 -12.05
CA GLY A 82 2.72 -5.58 -12.57
C GLY A 82 1.81 -6.70 -12.04
N LEU A 83 1.53 -6.71 -10.73
CA LEU A 83 0.64 -7.68 -10.09
C LEU A 83 -0.80 -7.54 -10.58
N VAL A 84 -1.33 -6.32 -10.62
CA VAL A 84 -2.69 -6.05 -11.13
C VAL A 84 -2.81 -6.51 -12.58
N ARG A 85 -1.80 -6.26 -13.42
CA ARG A 85 -1.78 -6.72 -14.82
C ARG A 85 -1.71 -8.23 -14.92
N ALA A 86 -0.88 -8.89 -14.10
CA ALA A 86 -0.76 -10.35 -14.08
C ALA A 86 -2.06 -11.04 -13.63
N LEU A 87 -2.78 -10.46 -12.67
CA LEU A 87 -4.05 -10.99 -12.15
C LEU A 87 -5.24 -10.66 -13.07
N SER A 88 -5.23 -9.50 -13.72
CA SER A 88 -6.33 -9.05 -14.60
C SER A 88 -6.21 -9.58 -16.03
N GLY A 89 -5.01 -10.00 -16.46
CA GLY A 89 -4.72 -10.46 -17.82
C GLY A 89 -5.08 -11.91 -18.12
N ARG A 90 -5.80 -12.61 -17.22
CA ARG A 90 -6.27 -13.99 -17.41
C ARG A 90 -7.74 -14.07 -17.87
N ARG A 91 -8.17 -13.20 -18.76
CA ARG A 91 -9.43 -13.36 -19.52
C ARG A 91 -9.23 -12.96 -20.96
#